data_AF-A0A946UDB9-F1
#
_entry.id   AF-A0A946UDB9-F1
#
_cell.length_a   1.000
_cell.length_b   1.000
_cell.length_c   1.000
_cell.angle_alpha   90.00
_cell.angle_beta   90.00
_cell.angle_gamma   90.00
#
_symmetry.space_group_name_H-M   'P 1'
#
loop_
_entity.id
_entity.type
_entity.pdbx_description
1 polymer ?
#
loop_
_entity_poly.entity_id
_entity_poly.type
_entity_poly.pdbx_seq_one_letter_code
_entity_poly.pdbx_strand_id
1 'polypeptide(L)'
;MKRRDLACAIFVLAVTTGLGGCAAHEASVRSRLDSSGFTVETMGDPIVLSLPAPRLAASARDYAYLGPVEINHMGEREHYLWLGLASTVDRQFESVTPDTVDTMVLLVDGQPMILPLDNWVTSLDQLPYDTIAPLYATLAARASFDQIQRIASAESVEVHVITHDGSVERYRMWQGDFPSWSLLGNAE
;
A
#
# COMPACT_ATOMS: atom_id res chain seq x y z
N MET A 1 -53.39 60.56 -5.25
CA MET A 1 -54.56 59.81 -5.74
C MET A 1 -54.06 58.75 -6.72
N LYS A 2 -54.43 57.48 -6.49
CA LYS A 2 -54.25 56.26 -7.30
C LYS A 2 -52.86 55.57 -7.36
N ARG A 3 -52.85 54.40 -6.70
CA ARG A 3 -51.93 53.25 -6.81
C ARG A 3 -52.16 52.46 -8.11
N ARG A 4 -51.14 51.71 -8.54
CA ARG A 4 -51.15 50.32 -9.10
C ARG A 4 -49.76 50.06 -9.74
N ASP A 5 -48.82 49.36 -9.11
CA ASP A 5 -48.71 47.91 -8.82
C ASP A 5 -48.31 47.03 -10.02
N LEU A 6 -47.28 46.20 -9.77
CA LEU A 6 -46.74 45.04 -10.51
C LEU A 6 -45.90 45.33 -11.78
N ALA A 7 -44.77 44.67 -12.05
CA ALA A 7 -44.07 43.55 -11.41
C ALA A 7 -42.65 43.41 -12.01
N CYS A 8 -41.87 42.50 -11.42
CA CYS A 8 -40.76 41.77 -12.05
C CYS A 8 -39.45 42.52 -12.27
N ALA A 9 -38.56 42.43 -11.28
CA ALA A 9 -37.22 41.86 -11.48
C ALA A 9 -36.51 41.72 -10.13
N ILE A 10 -36.79 40.63 -9.42
CA ILE A 10 -35.94 40.16 -8.32
C ILE A 10 -34.81 39.36 -8.99
N PHE A 11 -33.60 39.91 -9.02
CA PHE A 11 -32.39 39.14 -9.36
C PHE A 11 -31.43 39.23 -8.16
N VAL A 12 -31.72 38.41 -7.15
CA VAL A 12 -30.84 38.18 -6.00
C VAL A 12 -29.74 37.24 -6.50
N LEU A 13 -28.55 37.79 -6.76
CA LEU A 13 -27.37 37.02 -7.11
C LEU A 13 -26.84 36.35 -5.83
N ALA A 14 -27.27 35.12 -5.59
CA ALA A 14 -26.76 34.29 -4.50
C ALA A 14 -25.32 33.85 -4.82
N VAL A 15 -24.36 34.42 -4.09
CA VAL A 15 -22.97 33.94 -4.05
C VAL A 15 -22.97 32.64 -3.22
N THR A 16 -23.07 31.51 -3.90
CA THR A 16 -22.88 30.19 -3.28
C THR A 16 -21.40 29.96 -3.04
N THR A 17 -21.00 30.09 -1.78
CA THR A 17 -19.76 29.61 -1.19
C THR A 17 -19.52 28.15 -1.56
N GLY A 18 -18.47 27.90 -2.36
CA GLY A 18 -17.93 26.57 -2.59
C GLY A 18 -17.19 26.10 -1.35
N LEU A 19 -17.89 25.39 -0.46
CA LEU A 19 -17.26 24.54 0.53
C LEU A 19 -16.74 23.31 -0.21
N GLY A 20 -15.49 23.38 -0.66
CA GLY A 20 -14.73 22.20 -1.04
C GLY A 20 -14.54 21.35 0.21
N GLY A 21 -15.46 20.41 0.45
CA GLY A 21 -15.27 19.37 1.44
C GLY A 21 -14.12 18.48 0.98
N CYS A 22 -12.93 18.67 1.54
CA CYS A 22 -11.94 17.60 1.60
C CYS A 22 -12.61 16.47 2.37
N ALA A 23 -13.12 15.46 1.66
CA ALA A 23 -13.38 14.17 2.26
C ALA A 23 -12.01 13.64 2.70
N ALA A 24 -11.69 13.83 3.98
CA ALA A 24 -10.55 13.19 4.59
C ALA A 24 -10.81 11.68 4.45
N HIS A 25 -9.99 11.02 3.64
CA HIS A 25 -9.97 9.56 3.58
C HIS A 25 -9.50 9.10 4.96
N GLU A 26 -10.42 8.58 5.78
CA GLU A 26 -10.07 8.07 7.11
C GLU A 26 -9.17 6.85 6.92
N ALA A 27 -7.88 7.04 7.19
CA ALA A 27 -6.93 5.95 7.28
C ALA A 27 -7.45 4.90 8.29
N SER A 28 -7.49 3.63 7.89
CA SER A 28 -8.02 2.55 8.74
C SER A 28 -6.89 1.76 9.39
N VAL A 29 -6.88 1.66 10.72
CA VAL A 29 -6.02 0.70 11.43
C VAL A 29 -6.83 -0.57 11.68
N ARG A 30 -6.26 -1.74 11.36
CA ARG A 30 -6.86 -3.04 11.67
C ARG A 30 -5.91 -3.79 12.61
N SER A 31 -6.40 -4.12 13.80
CA SER A 31 -5.63 -4.86 14.81
C SER A 31 -6.27 -6.22 15.04
N ARG A 32 -5.45 -7.27 15.16
CA ARG A 32 -5.90 -8.63 15.51
C ARG A 32 -4.92 -9.32 16.43
N LEU A 33 -5.45 -10.22 17.27
CA LEU A 33 -4.64 -11.16 18.04
C LEU A 33 -4.42 -12.45 17.23
N ASP A 34 -3.16 -12.83 17.06
CA ASP A 34 -2.74 -14.09 16.44
C ASP A 34 -2.71 -15.22 17.48
N SER A 35 -2.81 -16.49 17.07
CA SER A 35 -2.80 -17.61 18.03
C SER A 35 -1.47 -17.78 18.75
N SER A 36 -0.38 -17.27 18.18
CA SER A 36 0.94 -17.17 18.82
C SER A 36 0.97 -16.21 20.02
N GLY A 37 -0.08 -15.40 20.21
CA GLY A 37 -0.17 -14.37 21.24
C GLY A 37 0.37 -13.02 20.82
N PHE A 38 0.81 -12.87 19.56
CA PHE A 38 1.21 -11.59 18.99
C PHE A 38 -0.02 -10.79 18.57
N THR A 39 0.02 -9.47 18.79
CA THR A 39 -0.94 -8.55 18.18
C THR A 39 -0.36 -8.05 16.86
N VAL A 40 -1.09 -8.24 15.78
CA VAL A 40 -0.70 -7.80 14.43
C VAL A 40 -1.59 -6.64 14.04
N GLU A 41 -0.98 -5.52 13.69
CA GLU A 41 -1.67 -4.31 13.25
C GLU A 41 -1.26 -3.94 11.83
N THR A 42 -2.24 -3.60 11.00
CA THR A 42 -2.03 -3.03 9.67
C THR A 42 -2.60 -1.63 9.59
N MET A 43 -2.00 -0.77 8.77
CA MET A 43 -2.48 0.60 8.57
C MET A 43 -2.77 0.87 7.10
N GLY A 44 -3.96 1.37 6.84
CA GLY A 44 -4.48 1.55 5.50
C GLY A 44 -4.64 0.23 4.75
N ASP A 45 -4.90 0.36 3.46
CA ASP A 45 -4.83 -0.74 2.53
C ASP A 45 -3.39 -0.83 1.96
N PRO A 46 -2.95 -2.02 1.51
CA PRO A 46 -1.66 -2.15 0.86
C PRO A 46 -1.70 -1.41 -0.48
N ILE A 47 -0.58 -0.83 -0.90
CA ILE A 47 -0.45 -0.40 -2.29
C ILE A 47 -0.26 -1.63 -3.18
N VAL A 48 -0.90 -1.59 -4.33
CA VAL A 48 -0.79 -2.59 -5.38
C VAL A 48 0.09 -2.02 -6.48
N LEU A 49 1.17 -2.72 -6.76
CA LEU A 49 2.09 -2.41 -7.83
C LEU A 49 2.03 -3.51 -8.88
N SER A 50 2.37 -3.17 -10.12
CA SER A 50 2.36 -4.12 -11.22
C SER A 50 3.63 -4.05 -12.06
N LEU A 51 4.01 -5.21 -12.58
CA LEU A 51 5.03 -5.40 -13.59
C LEU A 51 4.37 -6.07 -14.80
N PRO A 52 4.24 -5.37 -15.95
CA PRO A 52 3.74 -6.00 -17.17
C PRO A 52 4.67 -7.14 -17.63
N ALA A 53 4.10 -8.30 -17.92
CA ALA A 53 4.82 -9.47 -18.45
C ALA A 53 4.35 -9.82 -19.87
N PRO A 54 4.49 -8.90 -20.86
CA PRO A 54 3.88 -9.04 -22.19
C PRO A 54 4.44 -10.21 -23.00
N ARG A 55 5.60 -10.76 -22.61
CA ARG A 55 6.20 -11.93 -23.25
C ARG A 55 5.43 -13.23 -22.98
N LEU A 56 4.63 -13.28 -21.91
CA LEU A 56 3.91 -14.47 -21.48
C LEU A 56 2.46 -14.46 -21.99
N ALA A 57 1.78 -13.33 -21.89
CA ALA A 57 0.49 -13.08 -22.53
C ALA A 57 0.23 -11.58 -22.66
N ALA A 58 -0.67 -11.17 -23.57
CA ALA A 58 -1.04 -9.77 -23.76
C ALA A 58 -1.60 -9.09 -22.49
N SER A 59 -2.16 -9.88 -21.57
CA SER A 59 -2.74 -9.42 -20.30
C SER A 59 -1.96 -9.90 -19.06
N ALA A 60 -0.84 -10.61 -19.23
CA ALA A 60 -0.06 -11.14 -18.12
C ALA A 60 0.60 -10.02 -17.31
N ARG A 61 0.42 -10.09 -15.99
CA ARG A 61 1.02 -9.16 -15.03
C ARG A 61 1.47 -9.92 -13.79
N ASP A 62 2.63 -9.50 -13.29
CA ASP A 62 3.05 -9.77 -11.93
C ASP A 62 2.63 -8.58 -11.06
N TYR A 63 2.28 -8.88 -9.81
CA TYR A 63 1.81 -7.92 -8.84
C TYR A 63 2.67 -7.99 -7.58
N ALA A 64 2.95 -6.82 -7.02
CA ALA A 64 3.52 -6.69 -5.69
C ALA A 64 2.53 -5.92 -4.81
N TYR A 65 2.22 -6.46 -3.66
CA TYR A 65 1.41 -5.83 -2.62
C TYR A 65 2.35 -5.39 -1.51
N LEU A 66 2.35 -4.10 -1.18
CA LEU A 66 3.22 -3.53 -0.16
C LEU A 66 2.38 -2.83 0.90
N GLY A 67 2.57 -3.15 2.16
CA GLY A 67 1.86 -2.47 3.25
C GLY A 67 2.60 -2.55 4.58
N PRO A 68 2.41 -1.56 5.47
CA PRO A 68 3.05 -1.54 6.77
C PRO A 68 2.39 -2.55 7.73
N VAL A 69 3.18 -3.16 8.59
CA VAL A 69 2.69 -4.07 9.63
C VAL A 69 3.42 -3.78 10.93
N GLU A 70 2.69 -3.60 12.02
CA GLU A 70 3.24 -3.63 13.37
C GLU A 70 2.96 -5.00 13.99
N ILE A 71 3.98 -5.60 14.60
CA ILE A 71 3.84 -6.79 15.44
C ILE A 71 4.17 -6.37 16.85
N ASN A 72 3.20 -6.51 17.75
CA ASN A 72 3.36 -6.24 19.16
C ASN A 72 3.34 -7.55 19.96
N HIS A 73 4.43 -7.80 20.67
CA HIS A 73 4.51 -8.88 21.65
C HIS A 73 4.79 -8.31 23.04
N MET A 74 3.76 -8.30 23.89
CA MET A 74 3.86 -7.86 25.29
C MET A 74 4.45 -6.45 25.47
N GLY A 75 4.19 -5.54 24.53
CA GLY A 75 4.68 -4.16 24.54
C GLY A 75 5.95 -3.93 23.71
N GLU A 76 6.62 -5.00 23.25
CA GLU A 76 7.68 -4.90 22.27
C GLU A 76 7.07 -4.78 20.87
N ARG A 77 7.16 -3.58 20.28
CA ARG A 77 6.59 -3.25 18.97
C ARG A 77 7.66 -3.30 17.89
N GLU A 78 7.46 -4.14 16.90
CA GLU A 78 8.31 -4.26 15.73
C GLU A 78 7.55 -3.85 14.47
N HIS A 79 8.22 -3.13 13.57
CA HIS A 79 7.61 -2.57 12.39
C HIS A 79 8.23 -3.19 11.14
N TYR A 80 7.37 -3.53 10.19
CA TYR A 80 7.72 -4.18 8.96
C TYR A 80 7.00 -3.52 7.79
N LEU A 81 7.63 -3.60 6.61
CA LEU A 81 6.92 -3.53 5.35
C LEU A 81 6.73 -4.96 4.84
N TRP A 82 5.48 -5.39 4.80
CA TRP A 82 5.10 -6.68 4.22
C TRP A 82 5.05 -6.57 2.71
N LEU A 83 5.62 -7.55 2.01
CA LEU A 83 5.65 -7.66 0.56
C LEU A 83 5.04 -8.99 0.12
N GLY A 84 3.87 -8.95 -0.51
CA GLY A 84 3.26 -10.10 -1.16
C GLY A 84 3.51 -10.06 -2.67
N LEU A 85 4.03 -11.14 -3.26
CA LEU A 85 4.23 -11.26 -4.71
C LEU A 85 3.23 -12.25 -5.30
N ALA A 86 2.55 -11.84 -6.36
CA ALA A 86 1.56 -12.65 -7.07
C ALA A 86 1.77 -12.56 -8.59
N SER A 87 1.26 -13.57 -9.30
CA SER A 87 1.26 -13.57 -10.76
C SER A 87 -0.10 -13.99 -11.28
N THR A 88 -0.52 -13.37 -12.38
CA THR A 88 -1.67 -13.84 -13.19
C THR A 88 -1.25 -14.76 -14.32
N VAL A 89 0.06 -15.01 -14.47
CA VAL A 89 0.58 -15.96 -15.44
C VAL A 89 0.28 -17.36 -14.94
N ASP A 90 -0.34 -18.18 -15.79
CA ASP A 90 -0.41 -19.62 -15.57
C ASP A 90 0.98 -20.23 -15.82
N ARG A 91 1.79 -20.27 -14.76
CA ARG A 91 3.13 -20.85 -14.77
C ARG A 91 3.11 -22.38 -14.68
N GLN A 92 1.95 -23.05 -14.78
CA GLN A 92 1.94 -24.52 -14.84
C GLN A 92 2.60 -25.07 -16.13
N PHE A 93 2.65 -24.27 -17.19
CA PHE A 93 3.26 -24.66 -18.47
C PHE A 93 4.72 -24.23 -18.63
N GLU A 94 5.19 -23.29 -17.82
CA GLU A 94 6.57 -22.86 -17.77
C GLU A 94 7.14 -23.28 -16.42
N SER A 95 8.06 -24.26 -16.41
CA SER A 95 8.80 -24.73 -15.23
C SER A 95 9.73 -23.66 -14.63
N VAL A 96 9.32 -22.40 -14.65
CA VAL A 96 10.05 -21.23 -14.18
C VAL A 96 9.56 -20.98 -12.76
N THR A 97 10.33 -21.49 -11.80
CA THR A 97 10.23 -21.02 -10.42
C THR A 97 10.51 -19.51 -10.44
N PRO A 98 9.64 -18.65 -9.89
CA PRO A 98 9.98 -17.24 -9.72
C PRO A 98 11.32 -17.10 -9.00
N ASP A 99 12.15 -16.18 -9.47
CA ASP A 99 13.42 -15.90 -8.81
C ASP A 99 13.16 -15.43 -7.37
N THR A 100 13.98 -15.92 -6.45
CA THR A 100 13.94 -15.46 -5.07
C THR A 100 14.32 -13.99 -5.03
N VAL A 101 13.56 -13.19 -4.29
CA VAL A 101 13.81 -11.77 -4.10
C VAL A 101 14.55 -11.56 -2.78
N ASP A 102 15.68 -10.86 -2.84
CA ASP A 102 16.57 -10.66 -1.68
C ASP A 102 16.49 -9.24 -1.11
N THR A 103 16.16 -8.25 -1.93
CA THR A 103 16.19 -6.85 -1.50
C THR A 103 15.10 -6.03 -2.19
N MET A 104 14.42 -5.20 -1.40
CA MET A 104 13.53 -4.16 -1.89
C MET A 104 14.26 -2.81 -1.87
N VAL A 105 14.15 -2.06 -2.95
CA VAL A 105 14.59 -0.66 -3.01
C VAL A 105 13.37 0.20 -3.28
N LEU A 106 12.99 0.99 -2.28
CA LEU A 106 11.93 1.99 -2.43
C LEU A 106 12.57 3.31 -2.87
N LEU A 107 12.11 3.89 -3.97
CA LEU A 107 12.42 5.27 -4.30
C LEU A 107 11.32 6.15 -3.73
N VAL A 108 11.60 6.79 -2.60
CA VAL A 108 10.68 7.69 -1.90
C VAL A 108 11.09 9.12 -2.27
N ASP A 109 10.27 9.79 -3.08
CA ASP A 109 10.60 11.08 -3.70
C ASP A 109 11.95 11.04 -4.44
N GLY A 110 12.17 9.94 -5.18
CA GLY A 110 13.40 9.67 -5.91
C GLY A 110 14.62 9.33 -5.06
N GLN A 111 14.50 9.32 -3.72
CA GLN A 111 15.58 8.94 -2.81
C GLN A 111 15.51 7.44 -2.49
N PRO A 112 16.61 6.70 -2.69
CA PRO A 112 16.61 5.26 -2.43
C PRO A 112 16.58 4.95 -0.94
N MET A 113 15.69 4.04 -0.56
CA MET A 113 15.63 3.35 0.72
C MET A 113 15.80 1.85 0.45
N ILE A 114 16.96 1.32 0.84
CA ILE A 114 17.32 -0.09 0.63
C ILE A 114 16.88 -0.89 1.85
N LEU A 115 16.11 -1.94 1.60
CA LEU A 115 15.46 -2.75 2.60
C LEU A 115 15.71 -4.23 2.29
N PRO A 116 16.57 -4.91 3.08
CA PRO A 116 16.73 -6.36 2.99
C PRO A 116 15.39 -7.05 3.23
N LEU A 117 15.13 -8.10 2.46
CA LEU A 117 13.92 -8.89 2.58
C LEU A 117 14.24 -10.24 3.21
N ASP A 118 13.43 -10.60 4.20
CA ASP A 118 13.38 -11.92 4.79
C ASP A 118 12.03 -12.58 4.46
N ASN A 119 11.92 -13.88 4.68
CA ASN A 119 10.63 -14.55 4.62
C ASN A 119 9.67 -13.91 5.65
N TRP A 120 8.40 -13.76 5.27
CA TRP A 120 7.38 -13.29 6.20
C TRP A 120 7.34 -14.18 7.45
N VAL A 121 7.05 -13.57 8.60
CA VAL A 121 7.01 -14.24 9.91
C VAL A 121 6.08 -15.46 9.84
N THR A 122 6.67 -16.64 9.72
CA THR A 122 5.94 -17.90 9.50
C THR A 122 5.15 -18.37 10.72
N SER A 123 5.35 -17.73 11.88
CA SER A 123 4.62 -18.05 13.11
C SER A 123 3.25 -17.37 13.20
N LEU A 124 2.88 -16.54 12.23
CA LEU A 124 1.56 -15.92 12.16
C LEU A 124 0.63 -16.79 11.30
N ASP A 125 -0.61 -16.97 11.77
CA ASP A 125 -1.57 -17.89 11.13
C ASP A 125 -2.23 -17.31 9.89
N GLN A 126 -2.16 -15.99 9.72
CA GLN A 126 -2.87 -15.25 8.69
C GLN A 126 -2.00 -14.20 8.02
N LEU A 127 -2.28 -13.96 6.74
CA LEU A 127 -1.68 -12.85 6.01
C LEU A 127 -2.12 -11.50 6.60
N PRO A 128 -1.26 -10.47 6.60
CA PRO A 128 -1.63 -9.15 7.09
C PRO A 128 -2.70 -8.47 6.24
N TYR A 129 -2.69 -8.76 4.93
CA TYR A 129 -3.56 -8.15 3.93
C TYR A 129 -4.22 -9.19 3.03
N ASP A 130 -5.43 -8.90 2.59
CA ASP A 130 -6.10 -9.64 1.53
C ASP A 130 -5.51 -9.25 0.17
N THR A 131 -5.37 -10.23 -0.73
CA THR A 131 -4.85 -10.01 -2.08
C THR A 131 -5.82 -10.51 -3.14
N ILE A 132 -5.85 -9.82 -4.28
CA ILE A 132 -6.75 -10.15 -5.39
C ILE A 132 -6.26 -11.39 -6.15
N ALA A 133 -4.94 -11.57 -6.21
CA ALA A 133 -4.28 -12.71 -6.84
C ALA A 133 -3.61 -13.60 -5.79
N PRO A 134 -3.54 -14.94 -6.02
CA PRO A 134 -2.81 -15.84 -5.16
C PRO A 134 -1.33 -15.46 -5.07
N LEU A 135 -0.81 -15.41 -3.85
CA LEU A 135 0.60 -15.11 -3.60
C LEU A 135 1.45 -16.35 -3.88
N TYR A 136 2.57 -16.17 -4.58
CA TYR A 136 3.62 -17.18 -4.71
C TYR A 136 4.77 -16.94 -3.73
N ALA A 137 4.89 -15.74 -3.17
CA ALA A 137 5.85 -15.42 -2.13
C ALA A 137 5.32 -14.32 -1.19
N THR A 138 5.74 -14.39 0.06
CA THR A 138 5.47 -13.40 1.11
C THR A 138 6.75 -13.11 1.87
N LEU A 139 7.13 -11.84 1.88
CA LEU A 139 8.40 -11.37 2.43
C LEU A 139 8.13 -10.22 3.40
N ALA A 140 9.10 -9.91 4.24
CA ALA A 140 9.11 -8.73 5.10
C ALA A 140 10.44 -8.02 5.01
N ALA A 141 10.38 -6.69 5.00
CA ALA A 141 11.51 -5.85 5.35
C ALA A 141 11.27 -5.25 6.72
N ARG A 142 12.25 -5.35 7.63
CA ARG A 142 12.20 -4.56 8.87
C ARG A 142 12.34 -3.09 8.51
N ALA A 143 11.43 -2.26 9.00
CA ALA A 143 11.41 -0.83 8.76
C ALA A 143 11.23 -0.10 10.09
N SER A 144 11.90 1.03 10.28
CA SER A 144 11.58 1.89 11.40
C SER A 144 10.24 2.59 11.17
N PHE A 145 9.61 3.00 12.25
CA PHE A 145 8.45 3.88 12.21
C PHE A 145 8.70 5.12 11.34
N ASP A 146 9.84 5.78 11.51
CA ASP A 146 10.23 6.97 10.74
C ASP A 146 10.33 6.67 9.24
N GLN A 147 10.80 5.48 8.86
CA GLN A 147 10.83 5.05 7.46
C GLN A 147 9.41 4.91 6.91
N ILE A 148 8.49 4.32 7.66
CA ILE A 148 7.08 4.19 7.23
C ILE A 148 6.41 5.56 7.13
N GLN A 149 6.61 6.44 8.12
CA GLN A 149 6.09 7.81 8.10
C GLN A 149 6.63 8.63 6.93
N ARG A 150 7.92 8.44 6.59
CA ARG A 150 8.52 9.06 5.41
C ARG A 150 7.85 8.58 4.13
N ILE A 151 7.54 7.29 4.02
CA ILE A 151 6.82 6.77 2.85
C ILE A 151 5.42 7.35 2.80
N ALA A 152 4.69 7.35 3.92
CA ALA A 152 3.34 7.90 4.01
C ALA A 152 3.28 9.39 3.64
N SER A 153 4.33 10.16 3.93
CA SER A 153 4.38 11.60 3.65
C SER A 153 4.92 11.94 2.26
N ALA A 154 5.26 10.94 1.44
CA ALA A 154 5.90 11.15 0.15
C ALA A 154 4.93 11.67 -0.92
N GLU A 155 5.47 12.32 -1.94
CA GLU A 155 4.71 12.65 -3.16
C GLU A 155 4.74 11.47 -4.15
N SER A 156 5.80 10.67 -4.12
CA SER A 156 5.98 9.53 -5.02
C SER A 156 6.71 8.35 -4.37
N VAL A 157 6.26 7.15 -4.73
CA VAL A 157 6.87 5.88 -4.29
C VAL A 157 6.99 4.96 -5.50
N GLU A 158 8.23 4.55 -5.81
CA GLU A 158 8.50 3.46 -6.75
C GLU A 158 9.12 2.27 -6.01
N VAL A 159 8.82 1.06 -6.50
CA VAL A 159 9.31 -0.17 -5.87
C VAL A 159 10.13 -0.96 -6.87
N HIS A 160 11.40 -1.15 -6.53
CA HIS A 160 12.27 -2.06 -7.22
C HIS A 160 12.54 -3.27 -6.33
N VAL A 161 12.64 -4.44 -6.92
CA VAL A 161 13.12 -5.64 -6.24
C VAL A 161 14.36 -6.15 -6.95
N ILE A 162 15.34 -6.57 -6.15
CA ILE A 162 16.56 -7.20 -6.60
C ILE A 162 16.43 -8.69 -6.31
N THR A 163 16.45 -9.48 -7.37
CA THR A 163 16.41 -10.93 -7.31
C THR A 163 17.78 -11.50 -6.99
N HIS A 164 17.81 -12.77 -6.55
CA HIS A 164 19.02 -13.46 -6.14
C HIS A 164 20.10 -13.55 -7.23
N ASP A 165 19.68 -13.58 -8.50
CA ASP A 165 20.57 -13.55 -9.67
C ASP A 165 21.13 -12.14 -9.99
N GLY A 166 20.71 -11.13 -9.22
CA GLY A 166 21.08 -9.72 -9.39
C GLY A 166 20.23 -8.95 -10.41
N SER A 167 19.18 -9.57 -10.97
CA SER A 167 18.23 -8.88 -11.85
C SER A 167 17.42 -7.85 -11.05
N VAL A 168 17.00 -6.77 -11.73
CA VAL A 168 16.20 -5.69 -11.13
C VAL A 168 14.84 -5.63 -11.80
N GLU A 169 13.79 -5.96 -11.04
CA GLU A 169 12.42 -5.78 -11.49
C GLU A 169 11.87 -4.44 -10.97
N ARG A 170 11.19 -3.70 -11.84
CA ARG A 170 10.65 -2.38 -11.52
C ARG A 170 9.13 -2.41 -11.54
N TYR A 171 8.55 -2.44 -10.35
CA TYR A 171 7.11 -2.40 -10.18
C TYR A 171 6.63 -0.94 -10.18
N ARG A 172 5.52 -0.69 -10.89
CA ARG A 172 4.89 0.62 -10.93
C ARG A 172 3.57 0.59 -10.17
N MET A 173 3.27 1.69 -9.50
CA MET A 173 2.01 1.85 -8.79
C MET A 173 0.83 1.64 -9.74
N TRP A 174 -0.05 0.73 -9.35
CA TRP A 174 -1.28 0.43 -10.04
C TRP A 174 -2.48 0.98 -9.28
N GLN A 175 -2.51 0.75 -7.96
CA GLN A 175 -3.58 1.19 -7.07
C GLN A 175 -3.04 1.36 -5.64
N GLY A 176 -3.72 2.17 -4.84
CA GLY A 176 -3.49 2.28 -3.40
C GLY A 176 -3.23 3.71 -2.96
N ASP A 177 -3.20 3.90 -1.64
CA ASP A 177 -3.06 5.20 -0.99
C ASP A 177 -2.06 5.08 0.16
N PHE A 178 -0.76 5.13 -0.16
CA PHE A 178 0.29 5.06 0.87
C PHE A 178 0.24 6.24 1.89
N PRO A 179 -0.32 7.43 1.59
CA PRO A 179 -0.59 8.44 2.63
C PRO A 179 -1.45 7.98 3.80
N SER A 180 -2.32 6.98 3.59
CA SER A 180 -3.12 6.38 4.66
C SER A 180 -2.28 5.65 5.73
N TRP A 181 -0.99 5.43 5.50
CA TRP A 181 -0.08 4.74 6.43
C TRP A 181 0.40 5.62 7.59
N SER A 182 0.04 6.92 7.60
CA SER A 182 0.49 7.91 8.58
C SER A 182 -0.03 7.71 10.01
N LEU A 183 -0.94 6.77 10.27
CA LEU A 183 -1.56 6.55 11.58
C LEU A 183 -0.74 5.76 12.61
N LEU A 184 0.42 5.23 12.21
CA LEU A 184 1.36 4.70 13.19
C LEU A 184 1.65 5.80 14.23
N GLY A 185 1.40 5.54 15.51
CA GLY A 185 1.80 6.41 16.64
C GLY A 185 0.68 7.12 17.39
N ASN A 186 -0.58 7.06 16.93
CA ASN A 186 -1.72 7.67 17.65
C ASN A 186 -2.54 6.67 18.47
N ALA A 187 -2.13 5.40 18.55
CA ALA A 187 -2.71 4.40 19.43
C ALA A 187 -1.97 4.40 20.79
N GLU A 188 -2.17 5.48 21.55
CA GLU A 188 -1.90 5.57 22.99
C GLU A 188 -3.22 5.82 23.74
#